data_AF-A0A2I0KRU9-F1
#
_entry.id   AF-A0A2I0KRU9-F1
#
_cell.length_a   1.000
_cell.length_b   1.000
_cell.length_c   1.000
_cell.angle_alpha   90.00
_cell.angle_beta   90.00
_cell.angle_gamma   90.00
#
_symmetry.space_group_name_H-M   'P 1'
#
loop_
_entity.id
_entity.type
_entity.pdbx_description
1 polymer ?
#
loop_
_entity_poly.entity_id
_entity_poly.type
_entity_poly.pdbx_seq_one_letter_code
_entity_poly.pdbx_strand_id
1 'polypeptide(L)'
;CIGATTLDEYRKHIEKDPALERRFQPVKVPEPSVDETIQILKGLRERYEIHHKLRYTDEALVAAAQLSYQYISDRFLPDKAIDLVDEAGSRVRLRHAQLPEEARELEKELRQITKEKNEAVRSQDFEKAGELRDREMDLKAQISALVDKGKEMSKAEADAGD
;
A
#
# COMPACT_ATOMS: atom_id res chain seq x y z
N CYS A 1 -13.18 -31.33 16.34
CA CYS A 1 -13.22 -29.91 15.92
C CYS A 1 -12.00 -29.20 16.52
N ILE A 2 -11.63 -28.04 15.96
CA ILE A 2 -10.54 -27.19 16.46
C ILE A 2 -11.14 -25.81 16.69
N GLY A 3 -10.88 -25.22 17.86
CA GLY A 3 -11.31 -23.87 18.21
C GLY A 3 -10.10 -22.97 18.44
N ALA A 4 -10.22 -21.71 18.04
CA ALA A 4 -9.24 -20.66 18.35
C ALA A 4 -9.92 -19.64 19.27
N THR A 5 -9.33 -19.38 20.43
CA THR A 5 -9.87 -18.45 21.43
C THR A 5 -8.73 -17.69 22.09
N THR A 6 -9.05 -16.58 22.73
CA THR A 6 -8.14 -15.95 23.69
C THR A 6 -8.14 -16.72 25.02
N LEU A 7 -7.13 -16.48 25.87
CA LEU A 7 -7.07 -17.04 27.22
C LEU A 7 -8.28 -16.60 28.07
N ASP A 8 -8.74 -15.38 27.88
CA ASP A 8 -9.87 -14.83 28.64
C ASP A 8 -11.21 -15.44 28.22
N GLU A 9 -11.42 -15.65 26.93
CA GLU A 9 -12.61 -16.34 26.43
C GLU A 9 -12.64 -17.81 26.87
N TYR A 10 -11.48 -18.49 26.81
CA TYR A 10 -11.36 -19.87 27.28
C TYR A 10 -11.80 -20.00 28.75
N ARG A 11 -11.28 -19.13 29.63
CA ARG A 11 -11.64 -19.09 31.07
C ARG A 11 -13.10 -18.77 31.31
N LYS A 12 -13.70 -17.91 30.47
CA LYS A 12 -15.09 -17.48 30.66
C LYS A 12 -16.10 -18.52 30.19
N HIS A 13 -15.80 -19.26 29.12
CA HIS A 13 -16.81 -20.04 28.40
C HIS A 13 -16.51 -21.54 28.29
N ILE A 14 -15.24 -21.96 28.30
CA ILE A 14 -14.87 -23.38 28.11
C ILE A 14 -14.54 -24.03 29.44
N GLU A 15 -13.67 -23.39 30.23
CA GLU A 15 -13.24 -23.91 31.53
C GLU A 15 -14.40 -24.02 32.54
N LYS A 16 -15.42 -23.18 32.41
CA LYS A 16 -16.61 -23.20 33.29
C LYS A 16 -17.65 -24.24 32.88
N ASP A 17 -17.57 -24.82 31.69
CA ASP A 17 -18.53 -25.81 31.20
C ASP A 17 -17.95 -27.22 31.33
N PRO A 18 -18.44 -28.05 32.27
CA PRO A 18 -17.91 -29.40 32.52
C PRO A 18 -18.02 -30.35 31.33
N ALA A 19 -18.95 -30.10 30.40
CA ALA A 19 -19.10 -30.94 29.21
C ALA A 19 -18.04 -30.59 28.15
N LEU A 20 -17.67 -29.31 28.03
CA LEU A 20 -16.65 -28.85 27.09
C LEU A 20 -15.25 -29.13 27.61
N GLU A 21 -14.99 -28.88 28.90
CA GLU A 21 -13.70 -29.13 29.54
C GLU A 21 -13.23 -30.60 29.39
N ARG A 22 -14.18 -31.55 29.43
CA ARG A 22 -13.88 -32.99 29.23
C ARG A 22 -13.64 -33.39 27.78
N ARG A 23 -14.07 -32.57 26.81
CA ARG A 23 -14.00 -32.87 25.37
C ARG A 23 -12.87 -32.13 24.67
N PHE A 24 -12.46 -30.98 25.21
CA PHE A 24 -11.43 -30.13 24.63
C PHE A 24 -10.18 -30.15 25.47
N GLN A 25 -9.05 -30.42 24.82
CA GLN A 25 -7.72 -30.28 25.42
C GLN A 25 -7.15 -28.91 25.03
N PRO A 26 -6.83 -28.03 26.00
CA PRO A 26 -6.17 -26.76 25.68
C PRO A 26 -4.73 -27.01 25.21
N VAL A 27 -4.35 -26.31 24.14
CA VAL A 27 -2.97 -26.23 23.64
C VAL A 27 -2.62 -24.74 23.56
N LYS A 28 -1.59 -24.32 24.32
CA LYS A 28 -1.15 -22.93 24.31
C LYS A 28 -0.29 -22.68 23.08
N VAL A 29 -0.69 -21.71 22.27
CA VAL A 29 0.09 -21.23 21.13
C VAL A 29 0.90 -20.03 21.61
N PRO A 30 2.25 -20.10 21.67
CA PRO A 30 3.07 -18.95 22.02
C PRO A 30 3.13 -17.95 20.86
N GLU A 31 3.46 -16.70 21.20
CA GLU A 31 3.91 -15.73 20.20
C GLU A 31 5.20 -16.26 19.52
N PRO A 32 5.33 -16.17 18.19
CA PRO A 32 6.55 -16.55 17.50
C PRO A 32 7.74 -15.69 17.91
N SER A 33 8.94 -16.27 17.84
CA SER A 33 10.18 -15.51 17.92
C SER A 33 10.34 -14.56 16.72
N VAL A 34 11.26 -13.60 16.86
CA VAL A 34 11.62 -12.69 15.77
C VAL A 34 12.10 -13.47 14.54
N ASP A 35 12.93 -14.50 14.74
CA ASP A 35 13.47 -15.32 13.63
C ASP A 35 12.38 -16.13 12.93
N GLU A 36 11.44 -16.73 13.68
CA GLU A 36 10.27 -17.41 13.11
C GLU A 36 9.39 -16.43 12.34
N THR A 37 9.22 -15.20 12.85
CA THR A 37 8.47 -14.15 12.15
C THR A 37 9.12 -13.77 10.83
N ILE A 38 10.45 -13.67 10.78
CA ILE A 38 11.18 -13.42 9.53
C ILE A 38 10.89 -14.53 8.51
N GLN A 39 10.87 -15.80 8.93
CA GLN A 39 10.53 -16.91 8.03
C GLN A 39 9.07 -16.85 7.56
N ILE A 40 8.14 -16.49 8.45
CA ILE A 40 6.73 -16.28 8.09
C ILE A 40 6.60 -15.16 7.05
N LEU A 41 7.27 -14.02 7.25
CA LEU A 41 7.28 -12.91 6.31
C LEU A 41 7.87 -13.31 4.95
N LYS A 42 8.97 -14.09 4.95
CA LYS A 42 9.55 -14.64 3.72
C LYS A 42 8.57 -15.57 2.99
N GLY A 43 7.81 -16.39 3.70
CA GLY A 43 6.76 -17.23 3.11
C GLY A 43 5.57 -16.44 2.55
N LEU A 44 5.28 -15.27 3.10
CA LEU A 44 4.22 -14.37 2.62
C LEU A 44 4.68 -13.43 1.49
N ARG A 45 6.00 -13.25 1.32
CA ARG A 45 6.62 -12.26 0.43
C ARG A 45 5.99 -12.23 -0.96
N GLU A 46 5.96 -13.36 -1.66
CA GLU A 46 5.46 -13.45 -3.05
C GLU A 46 4.03 -12.89 -3.19
N ARG A 47 3.15 -13.25 -2.24
CA ARG A 47 1.76 -12.79 -2.25
C ARG A 47 1.65 -11.27 -2.09
N TYR A 48 2.44 -10.69 -1.20
CA TYR A 48 2.46 -9.24 -0.97
C TYR A 48 3.13 -8.50 -2.14
N GLU A 49 4.21 -9.02 -2.70
CA GLU A 49 4.87 -8.45 -3.89
C GLU A 49 3.91 -8.35 -5.07
N ILE A 50 3.12 -9.41 -5.33
CA ILE A 50 2.07 -9.40 -6.35
C ILE A 50 0.99 -8.37 -6.01
N HIS A 51 0.54 -8.32 -4.76
CA HIS A 51 -0.53 -7.41 -4.34
C HIS A 51 -0.12 -5.94 -4.49
N HIS A 52 1.09 -5.57 -4.05
CA HIS A 52 1.57 -4.19 -4.08
C HIS A 52 2.33 -3.82 -5.36
N LYS A 53 2.65 -4.80 -6.22
CA LYS A 53 3.43 -4.61 -7.46
C LYS A 53 4.81 -4.02 -7.20
N LEU A 54 5.51 -4.52 -6.19
CA LEU A 54 6.87 -4.14 -5.81
C LEU A 54 7.63 -5.35 -5.28
N ARG A 55 8.94 -5.21 -5.07
CA ARG A 55 9.77 -6.22 -4.41
C ARG A 55 10.15 -5.78 -3.01
N TYR A 56 10.12 -6.70 -2.06
CA TYR A 56 10.62 -6.45 -0.70
C TYR A 56 12.03 -7.01 -0.58
N THR A 57 12.98 -6.21 -0.08
CA THR A 57 14.32 -6.74 0.21
C THR A 57 14.30 -7.60 1.46
N ASP A 58 15.29 -8.49 1.61
CA ASP A 58 15.39 -9.34 2.79
C ASP A 58 15.62 -8.49 4.06
N GLU A 59 16.39 -7.40 3.94
CA GLU A 59 16.64 -6.44 5.03
C GLU A 59 15.34 -5.75 5.47
N ALA A 60 14.43 -5.45 4.54
CA ALA A 60 13.15 -4.83 4.87
C ALA A 60 12.26 -5.77 5.71
N LEU A 61 12.24 -7.07 5.39
CA LEU A 61 11.50 -8.06 6.16
C LEU A 61 12.10 -8.28 7.56
N VAL A 62 13.44 -8.31 7.65
CA VAL A 62 14.15 -8.40 8.94
C VAL A 62 13.85 -7.17 9.80
N ALA A 63 13.94 -5.97 9.22
CA ALA A 63 13.65 -4.73 9.92
C ALA A 63 12.21 -4.67 10.41
N ALA A 64 11.23 -5.10 9.59
CA ALA A 64 9.83 -5.15 9.99
C ALA A 64 9.61 -6.03 11.22
N ALA A 65 10.23 -7.22 11.26
CA ALA A 65 10.15 -8.12 12.42
C ALA A 65 10.83 -7.54 13.68
N GLN A 66 12.06 -7.04 13.54
CA GLN A 66 12.83 -6.52 14.68
C GLN A 66 12.23 -5.24 15.27
N LEU A 67 11.87 -4.28 14.42
CA LEU A 67 11.35 -2.99 14.86
C LEU A 67 9.93 -3.12 15.42
N SER A 68 9.07 -3.94 14.83
CA SER A 68 7.75 -4.19 15.41
C SER A 68 7.85 -4.90 16.76
N TYR A 69 8.79 -5.83 16.93
CA TYR A 69 9.06 -6.46 18.22
C TYR A 69 9.51 -5.43 19.27
N GLN A 70 10.45 -4.55 18.91
CA GLN A 70 11.06 -3.59 19.84
C GLN A 70 10.13 -2.42 20.21
N TYR A 71 9.34 -1.91 19.27
CA TYR A 71 8.63 -0.64 19.43
C TYR A 71 7.11 -0.75 19.48
N ILE A 72 6.51 -1.88 19.11
CA ILE A 72 5.06 -2.11 19.15
C ILE A 72 4.77 -3.20 20.19
N SER A 73 4.43 -2.78 21.41
CA SER A 73 4.28 -3.67 22.57
C SER A 73 2.85 -4.13 22.85
N ASP A 74 1.84 -3.50 22.25
CA ASP A 74 0.41 -3.77 22.44
C ASP A 74 -0.13 -4.87 21.52
N ARG A 75 0.72 -5.39 20.63
CA ARG A 75 0.39 -6.44 19.64
C ARG A 75 1.44 -7.54 19.62
N PHE A 76 1.03 -8.70 19.12
CA PHE A 76 1.86 -9.89 19.04
C PHE A 76 2.42 -10.08 17.62
N LEU A 77 3.62 -10.65 17.53
CA LEU A 77 4.13 -11.23 16.30
C LEU A 77 3.25 -12.44 15.88
N PRO A 78 3.17 -12.75 14.57
CA PRO A 78 3.80 -12.05 13.44
C PRO A 78 2.94 -10.88 12.91
N ASP A 79 1.71 -10.75 13.40
CA ASP A 79 0.67 -9.85 12.92
C ASP A 79 1.14 -8.38 12.81
N LYS A 80 1.73 -7.84 13.88
CA LYS A 80 2.28 -6.48 13.85
C LYS A 80 3.39 -6.25 12.81
N ALA A 81 4.17 -7.28 12.48
CA ALA A 81 5.23 -7.17 11.48
C ALA A 81 4.65 -7.21 10.05
N ILE A 82 3.63 -8.06 9.85
CA ILE A 82 2.89 -8.15 8.58
C ILE A 82 2.24 -6.81 8.24
N ASP A 83 1.63 -6.16 9.22
CA ASP A 83 1.00 -4.84 9.04
C ASP A 83 2.01 -3.77 8.60
N LEU A 84 3.20 -3.74 9.19
CA LEU A 84 4.24 -2.79 8.77
C LEU A 84 4.65 -3.01 7.31
N VAL A 85 4.75 -4.27 6.88
CA VAL A 85 5.06 -4.62 5.49
C VAL A 85 3.94 -4.18 4.55
N ASP A 86 2.68 -4.46 4.91
CA ASP A 86 1.50 -4.10 4.12
C ASP A 86 1.32 -2.58 3.96
N GLU A 87 1.44 -1.83 5.06
CA GLU A 87 1.35 -0.38 5.06
C GLU A 87 2.48 0.27 4.25
N ALA A 88 3.71 -0.21 4.45
CA ALA A 88 4.86 0.28 3.70
C ALA A 88 4.71 0.01 2.21
N GLY A 89 4.28 -1.20 1.84
CA GLY A 89 4.06 -1.59 0.45
C GLY A 89 2.97 -0.76 -0.23
N SER A 90 1.84 -0.59 0.45
CA SER A 90 0.74 0.26 -0.02
C SER A 90 1.18 1.70 -0.21
N ARG A 91 1.98 2.24 0.72
CA ARG A 91 2.52 3.61 0.65
C ARG A 91 3.48 3.80 -0.50
N VAL A 92 4.39 2.85 -0.75
CA VAL A 92 5.33 2.91 -1.88
C VAL A 92 4.56 2.83 -3.21
N ARG A 93 3.62 1.89 -3.34
CA ARG A 93 2.77 1.78 -4.51
C ARG A 93 1.99 3.07 -4.79
N LEU A 94 1.45 3.70 -3.75
CA LEU A 94 0.73 4.96 -3.90
C LEU A 94 1.65 6.08 -4.40
N ARG A 95 2.89 6.17 -3.92
CA ARG A 95 3.87 7.14 -4.39
C ARG A 95 4.19 6.95 -5.87
N HIS A 96 4.38 5.72 -6.34
CA HIS A 96 4.61 5.44 -7.75
C HIS A 96 3.38 5.69 -8.65
N ALA A 97 2.17 5.63 -8.10
CA ALA A 97 0.95 5.96 -8.83
C ALA A 97 0.71 7.48 -8.95
N GLN A 98 1.48 8.31 -8.25
CA GLN A 98 1.31 9.76 -8.30
C GLN A 98 2.05 10.36 -9.50
N LEU A 99 1.39 11.31 -10.17
CA LEU A 99 2.04 12.14 -11.19
C LEU A 99 3.22 12.91 -10.58
N PRO A 100 4.30 13.15 -11.35
CA PRO A 100 5.34 14.11 -10.97
C PRO A 100 4.73 15.45 -10.56
N GLU A 101 5.34 16.15 -9.61
CA GLU A 101 4.78 17.40 -9.08
C GLU A 101 4.58 18.45 -10.18
N GLU A 102 5.51 18.54 -11.14
CA GLU A 102 5.39 19.37 -12.33
C GLU A 102 4.14 19.01 -13.17
N ALA A 103 3.86 17.72 -13.33
CA ALA A 103 2.69 17.25 -14.06
C ALA A 103 1.37 17.50 -13.29
N ARG A 104 1.40 17.52 -11.95
CA ARG A 104 0.23 17.88 -11.13
C ARG A 104 -0.16 19.34 -11.28
N GLU A 105 0.81 20.25 -11.30
CA GLU A 105 0.53 21.68 -11.51
C GLU A 105 -0.05 21.91 -12.92
N LEU A 106 0.49 21.26 -13.95
CA LEU A 106 -0.08 21.30 -15.29
C LEU A 106 -1.48 20.67 -15.35
N GLU A 107 -1.77 19.63 -14.56
CA GLU A 107 -3.12 19.05 -14.48
C GLU A 107 -4.13 20.03 -13.86
N LYS A 108 -3.72 20.83 -12.86
CA LYS A 108 -4.55 21.91 -12.30
C LYS A 108 -4.84 22.97 -13.35
N GLU A 109 -3.83 23.41 -14.10
CA GLU A 109 -4.00 24.37 -15.20
C GLU A 109 -4.92 23.81 -16.29
N LEU A 110 -4.73 22.54 -16.67
CA LEU A 110 -5.56 21.85 -17.66
C LEU A 110 -7.04 21.81 -17.25
N ARG A 111 -7.34 21.56 -15.96
CA ARG A 111 -8.72 21.59 -15.46
C ARG A 111 -9.34 22.98 -15.58
N GLN A 112 -8.57 24.03 -15.29
CA GLN A 112 -9.03 25.41 -15.41
C GLN A 112 -9.30 25.77 -16.88
N ILE A 113 -8.37 25.47 -17.79
CA ILE A 113 -8.54 25.70 -19.23
C ILE A 113 -9.72 24.89 -19.80
N THR A 114 -9.90 23.65 -19.36
CA THR A 114 -11.04 22.82 -19.80
C THR A 114 -12.37 23.45 -19.39
N LYS A 115 -12.44 24.01 -18.18
CA LYS A 115 -13.63 24.73 -17.71
C LYS A 115 -13.88 25.98 -18.53
N GLU A 116 -12.86 26.81 -18.73
CA GLU A 116 -12.95 28.05 -19.52
C GLU A 116 -13.33 27.79 -20.98
N LYS A 117 -12.80 26.71 -21.58
CA LYS A 117 -13.14 26.28 -22.93
C LYS A 117 -14.61 25.90 -23.02
N ASN A 118 -15.10 25.11 -22.06
CA ASN A 118 -16.50 24.70 -22.03
C ASN A 118 -17.44 25.90 -21.81
N GLU A 119 -17.02 26.89 -21.04
CA GLU A 119 -17.74 28.17 -20.89
C GLU A 119 -17.75 28.97 -22.20
N ALA A 120 -16.62 29.10 -22.90
CA ALA A 120 -16.52 29.76 -24.19
C ALA A 120 -17.40 29.09 -25.27
N VAL A 121 -17.44 27.76 -25.30
CA VAL A 121 -18.34 27.01 -26.19
C VAL A 121 -19.81 27.29 -25.86
N ARG A 122 -20.18 27.36 -24.57
CA ARG A 122 -21.55 27.68 -24.14
C ARG A 122 -21.95 29.12 -24.48
N SER A 123 -21.01 30.06 -24.41
CA SER A 123 -21.22 31.45 -24.81
C SER A 123 -21.10 31.69 -26.32
N GLN A 124 -20.91 30.63 -27.12
CA GLN A 124 -20.72 30.69 -28.57
C GLN A 124 -19.52 31.54 -29.01
N ASP A 125 -18.53 31.70 -28.13
CA ASP A 125 -17.25 32.34 -28.42
C ASP A 125 -16.29 31.29 -29.00
N PHE A 126 -16.49 30.97 -30.28
CA PHE A 126 -15.78 29.89 -30.95
C PHE A 126 -14.30 30.17 -31.20
N GLU A 127 -13.92 31.45 -31.31
CA GLU A 127 -12.52 31.87 -31.48
C GLU A 127 -11.73 31.59 -30.20
N LYS A 128 -12.22 32.08 -29.05
CA LYS A 128 -11.64 31.79 -27.74
C LYS A 128 -11.67 30.30 -27.40
N ALA A 129 -12.74 29.60 -27.75
CA ALA A 129 -12.81 28.15 -27.57
C ALA A 129 -11.76 27.40 -28.40
N GLY A 130 -11.43 27.90 -29.60
CA GLY A 130 -10.35 27.38 -30.44
C GLY A 130 -8.98 27.52 -29.78
N GLU A 131 -8.64 28.73 -29.32
CA GLU A 131 -7.38 29.00 -28.62
C GLU A 131 -7.21 28.14 -27.37
N LEU A 132 -8.27 28.03 -26.56
CA LEU A 132 -8.27 27.21 -25.35
C LEU A 132 -8.16 25.70 -25.67
N ARG A 133 -8.70 25.25 -26.80
CA ARG A 133 -8.54 23.86 -27.25
C ARG A 133 -7.08 23.56 -27.61
N ASP A 134 -6.43 24.45 -28.34
CA ASP A 134 -5.04 24.24 -28.75
C ASP A 134 -4.12 24.26 -27.52
N ARG A 135 -4.36 25.17 -26.56
CA ARG A 135 -3.65 25.18 -25.27
C ARG A 135 -3.93 23.95 -24.41
N GLU A 136 -5.16 23.41 -24.43
CA GLU A 136 -5.50 22.14 -23.80
C GLU A 136 -4.71 20.96 -24.40
N MET A 137 -4.52 20.95 -25.72
CA MET A 137 -3.72 19.93 -26.41
C MET A 137 -2.24 20.01 -26.02
N ASP A 138 -1.68 21.21 -25.96
CA ASP A 138 -0.28 21.43 -25.55
C ASP A 138 -0.04 20.98 -24.11
N LEU A 139 -0.92 21.34 -23.17
CA LEU A 139 -0.83 20.92 -21.78
C LEU A 139 -0.94 19.39 -21.64
N LYS A 140 -1.84 18.74 -22.39
CA LYS A 140 -1.93 17.27 -22.41
C LYS A 140 -0.65 16.62 -22.92
N ALA A 141 -0.03 17.17 -23.96
CA ALA A 141 1.23 16.68 -24.49
C ALA A 141 2.37 16.82 -23.47
N GLN A 142 2.47 17.97 -22.78
CA GLN A 142 3.47 18.20 -21.73
C GLN A 142 3.28 17.25 -20.54
N ILE A 143 2.05 17.06 -20.08
CA ILE A 143 1.73 16.11 -18.99
C ILE A 143 2.14 14.69 -19.40
N SER A 144 1.82 14.25 -20.63
CA SER A 144 2.23 12.93 -21.13
C SER A 144 3.74 12.77 -21.12
N ALA A 145 4.48 13.75 -21.64
CA ALA A 145 5.94 13.71 -21.69
C ALA A 145 6.57 13.63 -20.30
N LEU A 146 6.03 14.38 -19.32
CA LEU A 146 6.50 14.33 -17.93
C LEU A 146 6.18 13.00 -17.24
N VAL A 147 4.99 12.44 -17.50
CA VAL A 147 4.60 11.12 -16.98
C VAL A 147 5.51 10.02 -17.54
N ASP A 148 5.82 10.06 -18.84
CA ASP A 148 6.69 9.08 -19.47
C ASP A 148 8.13 9.20 -18.96
N LYS A 149 8.65 10.42 -18.83
CA LYS A 149 9.96 10.68 -18.18
C LYS A 149 10.00 10.19 -16.73
N GLY A 150 8.93 10.37 -15.96
CA GLY A 150 8.82 9.87 -14.59
C GLY A 150 8.81 8.33 -14.51
N LYS A 151 8.21 7.66 -15.49
CA LYS A 151 8.25 6.18 -15.60
C LYS A 151 9.64 5.67 -15.97
N GLU A 152 10.36 6.37 -16.86
CA GLU A 152 11.73 6.00 -17.23
C GLU A 152 12.69 6.12 -16.05
N MET A 153 12.60 7.22 -15.28
CA MET A 153 13.39 7.44 -14.06
C MET A 153 13.13 6.36 -13.01
N SER A 154 11.87 6.05 -12.73
CA SER A 154 11.52 5.02 -11.74
C SER A 154 11.92 3.61 -12.16
N LYS A 155 11.97 3.33 -13.47
CA LYS A 155 12.50 2.06 -14.00
C LYS A 155 14.03 1.98 -13.87
N ALA A 156 14.75 3.06 -14.12
CA ALA A 156 16.20 3.12 -13.98
C ALA A 156 16.66 2.97 -12.51
N GLU A 157 15.92 3.54 -11.56
CA GLU A 157 16.19 3.37 -10.12
C GLU A 157 15.93 1.94 -9.65
N ALA A 158 14.93 1.26 -10.21
CA ALA A 158 14.62 -0.13 -9.90
C ALA A 158 15.71 -1.10 -10.41
N ASP A 159 16.33 -0.82 -11.55
CA ASP A 159 17.42 -1.64 -12.13
C ASP A 159 18.79 -1.36 -11.47
N ALA A 160 18.97 -0.23 -10.78
CA ALA A 160 20.23 0.13 -10.12
C ALA A 160 20.33 -0.37 -8.66
N GLY A 161 19.23 -0.88 -8.10
CA GLY A 161 19.14 -1.38 -6.73
C GLY A 161 19.17 -2.90 -6.57
N ASP A 162 19.39 -3.66 -7.67
CA ASP A 162 19.56 -5.11 -7.70
C ASP A 162 21.06 -5.50 -7.68
#